data_AF-A0A1W2E2L3-F1
#
_entry.id   AF-A0A1W2E2L3-F1
#
_cell.length_a   1.000
_cell.length_b   1.000
_cell.length_c   1.000
_cell.angle_alpha   90.00
_cell.angle_beta   90.00
_cell.angle_gamma   90.00
#
_symmetry.space_group_name_H-M   'P 1'
#
loop_
_entity.id
_entity.type
_entity.pdbx_description
1 polymer ?
#
loop_
_entity_poly.entity_id
_entity_poly.type
_entity_poly.pdbx_seq_one_letter_code
_entity_poly.pdbx_strand_id
1 'polypeptide(L)' 'MNSVIWMSRDMLEQIIDSNGEYVLTKAGTTQVTQLGQTVTEAKEKLKNIGRADIVTQLY' A
#
# COMPACT_ATOMS: atom_id res chain seq x y z
N MET A 1 15.61 -3.35 1.68
CA MET A 1 14.85 -4.60 1.94
C MET A 1 13.41 -4.28 1.65
N ASN A 2 12.69 -5.13 0.91
CA ASN A 2 11.25 -4.93 0.70
C ASN A 2 10.49 -5.66 1.80
N SER A 3 9.72 -4.92 2.60
CA SER A 3 8.93 -5.49 3.70
C SER A 3 7.45 -5.36 3.39
N VAL A 4 6.71 -6.47 3.44
CA VAL A 4 5.24 -6.44 3.29
C VAL A 4 4.64 -5.90 4.59
N ILE A 5 3.91 -4.81 4.48
CA ILE A 5 3.30 -4.07 5.62
C ILE A 5 1.80 -4.29 5.68
N TRP A 6 1.19 -4.62 4.55
CA TRP A 6 -0.21 -5.03 4.48
C TRP A 6 -0.43 -5.94 3.29
N MET A 7 -1.35 -6.89 3.41
CA MET A 7 -1.79 -7.74 2.31
C MET A 7 -3.29 -7.98 2.44
N SER A 8 -3.99 -7.89 1.32
CA SER A 8 -5.40 -8.23 1.18
C SER A 8 -5.67 -9.71 1.48
N ARG A 9 -6.90 -10.05 1.91
CA ARG A 9 -7.27 -11.44 2.24
C ARG A 9 -7.20 -12.39 1.06
N ASP A 10 -7.51 -11.88 -0.13
CA ASP A 10 -7.47 -12.56 -1.41
C ASP A 10 -6.06 -12.58 -2.02
N MET A 11 -5.07 -11.97 -1.36
CA MET A 11 -3.66 -11.90 -1.78
C MET A 11 -3.45 -11.25 -3.16
N LEU A 12 -4.45 -10.54 -3.67
CA LEU A 12 -4.36 -9.84 -4.96
C LEU A 12 -3.73 -8.46 -4.80
N GLU A 13 -3.74 -7.89 -3.60
CA GLU A 13 -3.15 -6.60 -3.30
C GLU A 13 -2.27 -6.66 -2.06
N GLN A 14 -1.17 -5.92 -2.10
CA GLN A 14 -0.26 -5.76 -0.97
C GLN A 14 0.37 -4.38 -0.98
N ILE A 15 0.69 -3.88 0.20
CA ILE A 15 1.52 -2.70 0.39
C ILE A 15 2.88 -3.20 0.86
N ILE A 16 3.93 -2.71 0.20
CA ILE A 16 5.31 -2.98 0.58
C ILE A 16 6.01 -1.67 0.90
N ASP A 17 6.88 -1.70 1.90
CA ASP A 17 7.92 -0.70 2.09
C ASP A 17 9.07 -1.08 1.16
N SER A 18 9.34 -0.25 0.16
CA SER A 18 10.46 -0.40 -0.76
C SER A 18 11.49 0.68 -0.46
N ASN A 19 12.40 0.37 0.46
CA ASN A 19 13.47 1.26 0.90
C ASN A 19 12.95 2.63 1.38
N GLY A 20 11.90 2.65 2.19
CA GLY A 20 11.29 3.89 2.71
C GLY A 20 10.25 4.52 1.79
N GLU A 21 9.89 3.86 0.68
CA GLU A 21 8.72 4.24 -0.13
C GLU A 21 7.63 3.18 -0.03
N TYR A 22 6.44 3.60 0.40
CA TYR A 22 5.26 2.77 0.50
C TYR A 22 4.62 2.67 -0.87
N VAL A 23 4.46 1.44 -1.38
CA VAL A 23 3.82 1.21 -2.68
C VAL A 23 2.75 0.14 -2.57
N LEU A 24 1.58 0.41 -3.16
CA LEU A 24 0.51 -0.56 -3.35
C LEU A 24 0.75 -1.30 -4.66
N THR A 25 0.83 -2.62 -4.61
CA THR A 25 1.02 -3.48 -5.77
C THR A 25 -0.15 -4.45 -5.90
N LYS A 26 -0.49 -4.77 -7.15
CA LYS A 26 -1.54 -5.75 -7.50
C LYS A 26 -0.92 -6.98 -8.14
N ALA A 27 -1.19 -8.15 -7.57
CA ALA A 27 -0.78 -9.44 -8.09
C ALA A 27 -1.25 -9.62 -9.54
N GLY A 28 -0.39 -10.23 -10.36
CA GLY A 28 -0.69 -10.45 -11.78
C GLY A 28 -0.65 -9.18 -12.65
N THR A 29 -0.30 -8.02 -12.08
CA THR A 29 -0.16 -6.77 -12.82
C THR A 29 1.18 -6.10 -12.53
N THR A 30 1.66 -5.28 -13.46
CA THR A 30 2.78 -4.35 -13.24
C THR A 30 2.32 -3.03 -12.62
N GLN A 31 1.05 -2.95 -12.18
CA GLN A 31 0.49 -1.73 -11.61
C GLN A 31 1.04 -1.51 -10.20
N VAL A 32 1.83 -0.45 -10.06
CA VAL A 32 2.39 0.02 -8.81
C VAL A 32 1.83 1.42 -8.55
N THR A 33 1.21 1.62 -7.39
CA THR A 33 0.75 2.94 -6.95
C THR A 33 1.63 3.40 -5.82
N GLN A 34 2.37 4.48 -6.05
CA GLN A 34 3.15 5.12 -5.00
C GLN A 34 2.21 5.77 -3.99
N LEU A 35 2.37 5.40 -2.73
CA LEU A 35 1.57 5.89 -1.62
C LEU A 35 2.26 7.03 -0.86
N GLY A 36 3.60 7.05 -0.84
CA GLY A 36 4.41 8.09 -0.21
C GLY A 36 5.58 7.50 0.57
N GLN A 37 6.33 8.33 1.29
CA GLN A 37 7.49 7.88 2.06
C GLN A 37 7.17 7.65 3.54
N THR A 38 6.03 8.16 4.00
CA THR A 38 5.55 7.98 5.36
C THR A 38 4.21 7.25 5.39
N VAL A 39 3.92 6.59 6.50
CA VAL A 39 2.60 5.97 6.75
C VAL A 39 1.48 7.00 6.65
N THR A 40 1.72 8.25 7.07
CA THR A 40 0.75 9.35 6.98
C THR A 40 0.39 9.67 5.54
N GLU A 41 1.41 9.91 4.69
CA GLU A 41 1.20 10.14 3.25
C GLU A 41 0.51 8.95 2.60
N ALA A 42 0.92 7.73 2.95
CA ALA A 42 0.30 6.54 2.41
C ALA A 42 -1.18 6.45 2.77
N LYS A 43 -1.54 6.76 4.03
CA LYS A 43 -2.94 6.82 4.49
C LYS A 43 -3.72 7.90 3.74
N GLU A 44 -3.16 9.09 3.53
CA GLU A 44 -3.82 10.15 2.75
C GLU A 44 -4.02 9.78 1.29
N LYS A 45 -3.00 9.20 0.65
CA LYS A 45 -3.09 8.74 -0.75
C LYS A 45 -4.13 7.65 -0.90
N LEU A 46 -4.16 6.68 0.01
CA LEU A 46 -5.17 5.62 0.04
C LEU A 46 -6.59 6.18 0.17
N LYS A 47 -6.82 7.18 1.04
CA LYS A 47 -8.12 7.89 1.11
C LYS A 47 -8.48 8.56 -0.22
N ASN A 48 -7.53 9.25 -0.84
CA ASN A 48 -7.74 9.95 -2.11
C ASN A 48 -8.08 9.02 -3.27
N ILE A 49 -7.55 7.79 -3.28
CA ILE A 49 -7.89 6.77 -4.30
C ILE A 49 -9.10 5.91 -3.91
N GLY A 50 -9.84 6.28 -2.85
CA GLY A 50 -11.04 5.57 -2.40
C GLY A 50 -10.79 4.27 -1.63
N ARG A 51 -9.56 4.03 -1.17
CA ARG A 51 -9.13 2.83 -0.43
C ARG A 51 -9.06 3.06 1.08
N ALA A 52 -10.09 3.71 1.62
CA ALA A 52 -10.22 3.96 3.05
C ALA A 52 -10.34 2.66 3.88
N ASP A 53 -10.74 1.55 3.25
CA ASP A 53 -10.78 0.20 3.83
C ASP A 53 -9.40 -0.32 4.25
N ILE A 54 -8.33 0.08 3.55
CA ILE A 54 -6.96 -0.33 3.87
C ILE A 54 -6.38 0.55 4.99
N VAL A 55 -6.77 1.83 5.03
CA VAL A 55 -6.22 2.83 5.96
C VAL A 55 -6.40 2.41 7.42
N THR A 56 -7.52 1.76 7.75
CA THR A 56 -7.83 1.25 9.10
C THR A 56 -7.02 0.02 9.49
N GLN A 57 -6.37 -0.64 8.52
CA GLN A 57 -5.58 -1.86 8.72
C GLN A 57 -4.08 -1.59 8.77
N LEU A 58 -3.64 -0.42 8.29
CA LEU A 58 -2.26 0.06 8.40
C LEU A 58 -2.02 0.60 9.82
N TYR A 59 -1.23 -0.15 10.61
CA TYR A 59 -0.77 0.23 11.95
C TYR A 59 0.22 1.39 11.87
#